data_AF-A0A965KVH8-F1
#
_entry.id   AF-A0A965KVH8-F1
#
_cell.length_a   1.000
_cell.length_b   1.000
_cell.length_c   1.000
_cell.angle_alpha   90.00
_cell.angle_beta   90.00
_cell.angle_gamma   90.00
#
_symmetry.space_group_name_H-M   'P 1'
#
loop_
_entity.id
_entity.type
_entity.pdbx_description
1 polymer ?
#
loop_
_entity_poly.entity_id
_entity_poly.type
_entity_poly.pdbx_seq_one_letter_code
_entity_poly.pdbx_strand_id
1 'polypeptide(L)'
;MTKFGDVVAEFASRGLIHDSTDRQALSQRSTSGQMAAYVGFDPTSDSLHAGNLLGQISLRRFQMLGHRPIVLAGGATGMVGDPSGRSEERNLLDADTLAANVANIKMQLERLLDFDTGPNQATLVDNADWTRDVPVLDFLRDVGKHITVNQMMAKDSVKSRLADENGLSYTEFSYMLLQANDFRHLCEFHDCEMQMGGSDQWGNITAGIDLIRKRLGRGAYGLTWPLLTKSDGTKFGKTADGAVWLDAKKTSPYQFR
;
A
#
# COMPACT_ATOMS: atom_id res chain seq x y z
N MET A 1 -0.05 -25.01 -20.77
CA MET A 1 0.08 -24.55 -19.37
C MET A 1 0.49 -23.09 -19.41
N THR A 2 -0.31 -22.19 -18.86
CA THR A 2 0.10 -20.78 -18.68
C THR A 2 1.30 -20.76 -17.75
N LYS A 3 2.46 -20.28 -18.24
CA LYS A 3 3.67 -20.21 -17.43
C LYS A 3 3.62 -18.90 -16.63
N PHE A 4 3.45 -19.01 -15.31
CA PHE A 4 3.52 -17.86 -14.41
C PHE A 4 4.99 -17.45 -14.22
N GLY A 5 5.22 -16.14 -14.19
CA GLY A 5 6.56 -15.59 -14.02
C GLY A 5 7.01 -15.61 -12.56
N ASP A 6 8.33 -15.64 -12.34
CA ASP A 6 8.90 -15.53 -11.00
C ASP A 6 8.93 -14.05 -10.58
N VAL A 7 8.10 -13.70 -9.60
CA VAL A 7 7.99 -12.34 -9.05
C VAL A 7 9.31 -11.90 -8.41
N VAL A 8 9.99 -12.79 -7.70
CA VAL A 8 11.26 -12.43 -7.04
C VAL A 8 12.33 -12.17 -8.07
N ALA A 9 12.43 -12.99 -9.11
CA ALA A 9 13.41 -12.78 -10.18
C ALA A 9 13.17 -11.47 -10.95
N GLU A 10 11.92 -11.18 -11.35
CA GLU A 10 11.56 -9.95 -12.07
C GLU A 10 11.93 -8.69 -11.25
N PHE A 11 11.56 -8.66 -9.96
CA PHE A 11 11.81 -7.48 -9.13
C PHE A 11 13.28 -7.36 -8.70
N ALA A 12 13.94 -8.48 -8.39
CA ALA A 12 15.37 -8.48 -8.03
C ALA A 12 16.25 -8.00 -9.18
N SER A 13 15.97 -8.42 -10.42
CA SER A 13 16.74 -8.01 -11.61
C SER A 13 16.74 -6.50 -11.87
N ARG A 14 15.79 -5.78 -11.25
CA ARG A 14 15.60 -4.33 -11.37
C ARG A 14 16.00 -3.56 -10.12
N GLY A 15 16.52 -4.24 -9.09
CA GLY A 15 16.81 -3.62 -7.79
C GLY A 15 15.55 -3.16 -7.04
N LEU A 16 14.39 -3.77 -7.31
CA LEU A 16 13.11 -3.40 -6.71
C LEU A 16 12.75 -4.20 -5.45
N ILE A 17 13.72 -4.92 -4.86
CA ILE A 17 13.53 -5.62 -3.58
C ILE A 17 14.42 -4.96 -2.52
N HIS A 18 13.79 -4.22 -1.62
CA HIS A 18 14.39 -3.76 -0.37
C HIS A 18 14.22 -4.85 0.69
N ASP A 19 13.00 -5.05 1.19
CA ASP A 19 12.64 -6.17 2.05
C ASP A 19 11.68 -7.11 1.35
N SER A 20 11.68 -8.35 1.81
CA SER A 20 10.71 -9.37 1.42
C SER A 20 10.55 -10.33 2.57
N THR A 21 9.37 -10.93 2.68
CA THR A 21 9.24 -12.22 3.39
C THR A 21 10.09 -13.30 2.70
N ASP A 22 9.95 -14.57 3.08
CA ASP A 22 10.73 -15.67 2.49
C ASP A 22 10.71 -15.63 0.94
N ARG A 23 11.86 -15.24 0.37
CA ARG A 23 12.05 -15.04 -1.08
C ARG A 23 12.00 -16.37 -1.82
N GLN A 24 12.49 -17.44 -1.21
CA GLN A 24 12.47 -18.77 -1.83
C GLN A 24 11.03 -19.28 -1.91
N ALA A 25 10.28 -19.18 -0.81
CA ALA A 25 8.88 -19.56 -0.78
C ALA A 25 8.02 -18.71 -1.74
N LEU A 26 8.28 -17.40 -1.83
CA LEU A 26 7.56 -16.51 -2.76
C LEU A 26 7.86 -16.83 -4.23
N SER A 27 9.12 -17.10 -4.59
CA SER A 27 9.50 -17.54 -5.94
C SER A 27 8.80 -18.86 -6.32
N GLN A 28 8.78 -19.83 -5.41
CA GLN A 28 8.06 -21.10 -5.62
C GLN A 28 6.55 -20.88 -5.76
N ARG A 29 5.94 -20.04 -4.91
CA ARG A 29 4.51 -19.76 -4.95
C ARG A 29 4.09 -19.03 -6.22
N SER A 30 4.85 -18.04 -6.66
CA SER A 30 4.53 -17.28 -7.89
C SER A 30 4.68 -18.16 -9.14
N THR A 31 5.61 -19.10 -9.16
CA THR A 31 5.77 -20.00 -10.31
C THR A 31 4.81 -21.19 -10.34
N SER A 32 4.21 -21.57 -9.19
CA SER A 32 3.29 -22.72 -9.10
C SER A 32 1.88 -22.43 -9.62
N GLY A 33 1.48 -21.16 -9.67
CA GLY A 33 0.12 -20.79 -10.08
C GLY A 33 -0.13 -19.30 -9.98
N GLN A 34 -1.31 -18.88 -10.43
CA GLN A 34 -1.75 -17.50 -10.25
C GLN A 34 -1.83 -17.15 -8.75
N MET A 35 -1.50 -15.90 -8.43
CA MET A 35 -1.70 -15.32 -7.11
C MET A 35 -2.19 -13.88 -7.27
N ALA A 36 -2.79 -13.33 -6.23
CA ALA A 36 -3.15 -11.91 -6.19
C ALA A 36 -2.25 -11.14 -5.22
N ALA A 37 -1.92 -9.91 -5.60
CA ALA A 37 -1.16 -8.99 -4.78
C ALA A 37 -1.75 -7.58 -4.87
N TYR A 38 -1.63 -6.81 -3.79
CA TYR A 38 -2.16 -5.45 -3.75
C TYR A 38 -1.12 -4.39 -3.39
N VAL A 39 -1.40 -3.16 -3.83
CA VAL A 39 -0.76 -1.93 -3.36
C VAL A 39 -1.85 -0.93 -2.99
N GLY A 40 -1.73 -0.32 -1.81
CA GLY A 40 -2.64 0.73 -1.33
C GLY A 40 -2.17 2.13 -1.71
N PHE A 41 -3.13 3.01 -2.01
CA PHE A 41 -2.90 4.39 -2.40
C PHE A 41 -3.79 5.33 -1.59
N ASP A 42 -3.19 6.07 -0.67
CA ASP A 42 -3.89 7.08 0.11
C ASP A 42 -4.14 8.37 -0.71
N PRO A 43 -5.38 8.90 -0.71
CA PRO A 43 -5.80 10.11 -1.44
C PRO A 43 -5.37 11.42 -0.73
N THR A 44 -4.07 11.60 -0.47
CA THR A 44 -3.54 12.80 0.22
C THR A 44 -3.62 14.09 -0.59
N SER A 45 -3.87 13.99 -1.89
CA SER A 45 -4.02 15.10 -2.82
C SER A 45 -4.98 14.71 -3.94
N ASP A 46 -5.40 15.69 -4.74
CA ASP A 46 -6.26 15.53 -5.92
C ASP A 46 -5.56 14.81 -7.08
N SER A 47 -4.25 14.54 -6.97
CA SER A 47 -3.49 13.79 -7.97
C SER A 47 -2.45 12.89 -7.32
N LEU A 48 -2.16 11.77 -7.98
CA LEU A 48 -0.96 10.99 -7.69
C LEU A 48 0.29 11.73 -8.21
N HIS A 49 1.44 11.37 -7.64
CA HIS A 49 2.75 11.86 -8.09
C HIS A 49 3.67 10.70 -8.48
N ALA A 50 4.84 10.99 -9.03
CA ALA A 50 5.82 10.00 -9.48
C ALA A 50 6.22 8.96 -8.40
N GLY A 51 6.24 9.33 -7.12
CA GLY A 51 6.39 8.35 -6.03
C GLY A 51 5.31 7.25 -6.00
N ASN A 52 4.06 7.54 -6.34
CA ASN A 52 2.99 6.55 -6.45
C ASN A 52 3.10 5.73 -7.75
N LEU A 53 3.72 6.29 -8.79
CA LEU A 53 3.87 5.61 -10.08
C LEU A 53 4.64 4.29 -9.94
N LEU A 54 5.63 4.22 -9.05
CA LEU A 54 6.38 2.98 -8.81
C LEU A 54 5.46 1.85 -8.31
N GLY A 55 4.50 2.15 -7.45
CA GLY A 55 3.51 1.17 -7.00
C GLY A 55 2.63 0.66 -8.14
N GLN A 56 2.18 1.55 -9.03
CA GLN A 56 1.39 1.17 -10.20
C GLN A 56 2.21 0.33 -11.19
N ILE A 57 3.45 0.73 -11.47
CA ILE A 57 4.36 -0.02 -12.35
C ILE A 57 4.63 -1.42 -11.76
N SER A 58 4.84 -1.54 -10.46
CA SER A 58 5.01 -2.82 -9.78
C SER A 58 3.80 -3.73 -9.97
N LEU A 59 2.57 -3.21 -9.80
CA LEU A 59 1.35 -3.98 -10.08
C LEU A 59 1.25 -4.36 -11.56
N ARG A 60 1.63 -3.48 -12.49
CA ARG A 60 1.60 -3.79 -13.92
C ARG A 60 2.60 -4.89 -14.28
N ARG A 61 3.81 -4.86 -13.71
CA ARG A 61 4.80 -5.93 -13.89
C ARG A 61 4.28 -7.25 -13.34
N PHE A 62 3.72 -7.23 -12.14
CA PHE A 62 3.07 -8.40 -11.55
C PHE A 62 1.97 -8.96 -12.45
N GLN A 63 1.16 -8.09 -13.06
CA GLN A 63 0.14 -8.49 -14.03
C GLN A 63 0.72 -9.14 -15.29
N MET A 64 1.81 -8.60 -15.82
CA MET A 64 2.51 -9.14 -17.00
C MET A 64 3.14 -10.52 -16.73
N LEU A 65 3.38 -10.88 -15.47
CA LEU A 65 3.80 -12.23 -15.07
C LEU A 65 2.62 -13.22 -14.99
N GLY A 66 1.40 -12.79 -15.31
CA GLY A 66 0.18 -13.61 -15.30
C GLY A 66 -0.61 -13.55 -13.99
N HIS A 67 -0.22 -12.70 -13.04
CA HIS A 67 -0.85 -12.60 -11.73
C HIS A 67 -1.93 -11.51 -11.66
N ARG A 68 -2.78 -11.54 -10.63
CA ARG A 68 -3.94 -10.64 -10.52
C ARG A 68 -3.61 -9.44 -9.61
N PRO A 69 -3.40 -8.22 -10.16
CA PRO A 69 -3.14 -7.05 -9.34
C PRO A 69 -4.43 -6.52 -8.72
N ILE A 70 -4.35 -6.06 -7.48
CA ILE A 70 -5.40 -5.34 -6.78
C ILE A 70 -4.88 -3.94 -6.45
N VAL A 71 -5.59 -2.93 -6.92
CA VAL A 71 -5.36 -1.54 -6.54
C VAL A 71 -6.34 -1.19 -5.44
N LEU A 72 -5.83 -0.73 -4.30
CA LEU A 72 -6.66 -0.27 -3.20
C LEU A 72 -6.59 1.25 -3.09
N ALA A 73 -7.73 1.91 -3.25
CA ALA A 73 -7.90 3.31 -2.89
C ALA A 73 -8.17 3.44 -1.38
N GLY A 74 -7.44 4.32 -0.72
CA GLY A 74 -7.49 4.52 0.72
C GLY A 74 -8.60 5.48 1.17
N GLY A 75 -9.88 5.21 0.83
CA GLY A 75 -10.98 6.09 1.23
C GLY A 75 -11.21 6.15 2.75
N ALA A 76 -10.89 5.10 3.50
CA ALA A 76 -10.88 5.08 4.96
C ALA A 76 -9.52 5.46 5.55
N THR A 77 -8.43 4.88 5.07
CA THR A 77 -7.07 5.17 5.57
C THR A 77 -6.68 6.63 5.35
N GLY A 78 -7.16 7.25 4.27
CA GLY A 78 -6.98 8.68 4.01
C GLY A 78 -7.63 9.61 5.02
N MET A 79 -8.68 9.16 5.75
CA MET A 79 -9.28 9.92 6.87
C MET A 79 -8.41 9.91 8.14
N VAL A 80 -7.45 9.00 8.23
CA VAL A 80 -6.61 8.81 9.42
C VAL A 80 -5.20 9.33 9.17
N GLY A 81 -4.61 8.97 8.04
CA GLY A 81 -3.26 9.38 7.65
C GLY A 81 -2.16 8.44 8.13
N ASP A 82 -1.34 7.95 7.20
CA ASP A 82 -0.17 7.13 7.52
C ASP A 82 0.98 7.97 8.10
N PRO A 83 1.47 7.68 9.33
CA PRO A 83 2.63 8.34 9.92
C PRO A 83 3.98 7.82 9.37
N SER A 84 3.99 6.74 8.58
CA SER A 84 5.24 6.07 8.17
C SER A 84 6.16 6.96 7.34
N GLY A 85 7.41 7.12 7.79
CA GLY A 85 8.43 7.92 7.10
C GLY A 85 8.19 9.44 7.13
N ARG A 86 7.38 9.93 8.09
CA ARG A 86 7.05 11.35 8.28
C ARG A 86 7.52 11.86 9.65
N SER A 87 7.83 13.15 9.72
CA SER A 87 8.25 13.86 10.94
C SER A 87 7.11 14.69 11.56
N GLU A 88 6.12 15.12 10.77
CA GLU A 88 4.98 15.97 11.23
C GLU A 88 3.64 15.27 11.05
N GLU A 89 2.66 15.58 11.91
CA GLU A 89 1.29 15.02 11.86
C GLU A 89 0.56 15.50 10.60
N ARG A 90 -0.30 14.64 10.03
CA ARG A 90 -1.10 15.05 8.86
C ARG A 90 -2.23 15.98 9.27
N ASN A 91 -2.45 17.00 8.44
CA ASN A 91 -3.74 17.69 8.42
C ASN A 91 -4.81 16.73 7.87
N LEU A 92 -5.82 16.46 8.70
CA LEU A 92 -6.97 15.65 8.30
C LEU A 92 -7.78 16.41 7.25
N LEU A 93 -8.04 15.77 6.11
CA LEU A 93 -8.89 16.31 5.07
C LEU A 93 -10.35 16.23 5.51
N ASP A 94 -11.15 17.23 5.14
CA ASP A 94 -12.61 17.11 5.27
C ASP A 94 -13.15 16.03 4.31
N ALA A 95 -14.35 15.52 4.60
CA ALA A 95 -14.94 14.40 3.88
C ALA A 95 -15.18 14.71 2.39
N ASP A 96 -15.54 15.95 2.05
CA ASP A 96 -15.83 16.35 0.68
C ASP A 96 -14.54 16.43 -0.15
N THR A 97 -13.49 17.04 0.41
CA THR A 97 -12.15 17.08 -0.19
C THR A 97 -11.59 15.68 -0.36
N LEU A 98 -11.74 14.81 0.64
CA LEU A 98 -11.28 13.43 0.56
C LEU A 98 -12.02 12.66 -0.53
N ALA A 99 -13.36 12.78 -0.60
CA ALA A 99 -14.16 12.12 -1.63
C ALA A 99 -13.77 12.58 -3.04
N ALA A 100 -13.53 13.89 -3.23
CA ALA A 100 -13.04 14.43 -4.49
C ALA A 100 -11.66 13.87 -4.86
N ASN A 101 -10.74 13.81 -3.89
CA ASN A 101 -9.41 13.22 -4.10
C ASN A 101 -9.49 11.75 -4.48
N VAL A 102 -10.31 10.95 -3.76
CA VAL A 102 -10.54 9.53 -4.06
C VAL A 102 -11.03 9.36 -5.49
N ALA A 103 -12.02 10.13 -5.92
CA ALA A 103 -12.54 10.07 -7.28
C ALA A 103 -11.45 10.38 -8.33
N ASN A 104 -10.63 11.41 -8.09
CA ASN A 104 -9.55 11.79 -8.99
C ASN A 104 -8.45 10.74 -9.07
N ILE A 105 -8.02 10.17 -7.93
CA ILE A 105 -6.96 9.16 -7.94
C ILE A 105 -7.44 7.84 -8.56
N LYS A 106 -8.71 7.44 -8.37
CA LYS A 106 -9.27 6.23 -9.00
C LYS A 106 -9.16 6.30 -10.52
N MET A 107 -9.51 7.44 -11.13
CA MET A 107 -9.33 7.66 -12.57
C MET A 107 -7.87 7.61 -13.03
N GLN A 108 -6.90 7.94 -12.19
CA GLN A 108 -5.48 7.83 -12.52
C GLN A 108 -4.98 6.39 -12.40
N LEU A 109 -5.44 5.67 -11.38
CA LEU A 109 -5.08 4.28 -11.09
C LEU A 109 -5.56 3.31 -12.18
N GLU A 110 -6.66 3.63 -12.86
CA GLU A 110 -7.23 2.82 -13.94
C GLU A 110 -6.39 2.84 -15.23
N ARG A 111 -5.42 3.75 -15.36
CA ARG A 111 -4.74 4.00 -16.65
C ARG A 111 -3.63 3.02 -16.99
N LEU A 112 -2.96 2.43 -16.00
CA LEU A 112 -1.74 1.64 -16.22
C LEU A 112 -1.98 0.13 -16.24
N LEU A 113 -3.00 -0.33 -15.53
CA LEU A 113 -3.34 -1.75 -15.41
C LEU A 113 -4.39 -2.15 -16.44
N ASP A 114 -4.43 -3.44 -16.72
CA ASP A 114 -5.44 -4.02 -17.62
C ASP A 114 -6.65 -4.49 -16.81
N PHE A 115 -7.80 -3.86 -17.05
CA PHE A 115 -9.08 -4.15 -16.39
C PHE A 115 -10.03 -4.91 -17.31
N ASP A 116 -9.59 -5.31 -18.51
CA ASP A 116 -10.40 -6.11 -19.42
C ASP A 116 -10.66 -7.49 -18.83
N THR A 117 -11.80 -8.09 -19.21
CA THR A 117 -12.17 -9.42 -18.73
C THR A 117 -11.13 -10.44 -19.14
N GLY A 118 -10.52 -11.08 -18.14
CA GLY A 118 -9.44 -12.03 -18.36
C GLY A 118 -8.97 -12.69 -17.07
N PRO A 119 -8.10 -13.71 -17.17
CA PRO A 119 -7.65 -14.48 -16.01
C PRO A 119 -6.88 -13.63 -14.99
N ASN A 120 -6.19 -12.57 -15.43
CA ASN A 120 -5.39 -11.68 -14.60
C ASN A 120 -5.92 -10.23 -14.58
N GLN A 121 -7.23 -10.08 -14.77
CA GLN A 121 -7.92 -8.79 -14.73
C GLN A 121 -7.62 -8.03 -13.43
N ALA A 122 -7.21 -6.77 -13.54
CA ALA A 122 -6.98 -5.91 -12.39
C ALA A 122 -8.28 -5.63 -11.64
N THR A 123 -8.20 -5.47 -10.32
CA THR A 123 -9.34 -5.08 -9.48
C THR A 123 -9.03 -3.76 -8.80
N LEU A 124 -9.93 -2.79 -8.90
CA LEU A 124 -9.89 -1.55 -8.12
C LEU A 124 -10.92 -1.66 -6.98
N VAL A 125 -10.47 -1.44 -5.76
CA VAL A 125 -11.29 -1.49 -4.54
C VAL A 125 -11.08 -0.25 -3.68
N ASP A 126 -11.99 0.02 -2.76
CA ASP A 126 -11.88 1.11 -1.80
C ASP A 126 -12.04 0.58 -0.38
N ASN A 127 -11.07 0.83 0.50
CA ASN A 127 -11.16 0.33 1.87
C ASN A 127 -12.26 0.99 2.71
N ALA A 128 -12.86 2.08 2.24
CA ALA A 128 -14.09 2.60 2.81
C ALA A 128 -15.22 1.56 2.82
N ASP A 129 -15.29 0.68 1.81
CA ASP A 129 -16.38 -0.29 1.61
C ASP A 129 -16.49 -1.31 2.74
N TRP A 130 -15.40 -1.60 3.45
CA TRP A 130 -15.38 -2.54 4.59
C TRP A 130 -14.91 -1.93 5.91
N THR A 131 -14.70 -0.61 5.94
CA THR A 131 -14.19 0.08 7.15
C THR A 131 -15.18 1.09 7.68
N ARG A 132 -15.88 1.83 6.81
CA ARG A 132 -16.71 2.98 7.20
C ARG A 132 -17.81 2.61 8.20
N ASP A 133 -18.51 1.51 7.93
CA ASP A 133 -19.70 1.11 8.68
C ASP A 133 -19.39 0.07 9.78
N VAL A 134 -18.11 -0.17 10.09
CA VAL A 134 -17.70 -1.08 11.16
C VAL A 134 -17.84 -0.37 12.51
N PRO A 135 -18.63 -0.90 13.46
CA PRO A 135 -18.68 -0.35 14.80
C PRO A 135 -17.31 -0.39 15.47
N VAL A 136 -16.93 0.69 16.15
CA VAL A 136 -15.60 0.79 16.80
C VAL A 136 -15.33 -0.37 17.76
N LEU A 137 -16.36 -0.85 18.48
CA LEU A 137 -16.23 -1.99 19.39
C LEU A 137 -15.89 -3.29 18.64
N ASP A 138 -16.52 -3.50 17.48
CA ASP A 138 -16.24 -4.65 16.64
C ASP A 138 -14.82 -4.55 16.07
N PHE A 139 -14.41 -3.36 15.60
CA PHE A 139 -13.04 -3.15 15.12
C PHE A 139 -11.99 -3.45 16.21
N LEU A 140 -12.18 -2.92 17.42
CA LEU A 140 -11.27 -3.17 18.54
C LEU A 140 -11.22 -4.66 18.93
N ARG A 141 -12.38 -5.33 18.91
CA ARG A 141 -12.49 -6.75 19.28
C ARG A 141 -11.98 -7.69 18.20
N ASP A 142 -12.17 -7.35 16.94
CA ASP A 142 -11.85 -8.24 15.82
C ASP A 142 -10.48 -8.00 15.22
N VAL A 143 -9.99 -6.77 15.24
CA VAL A 143 -8.67 -6.38 14.75
C VAL A 143 -7.75 -6.06 15.92
N GLY A 144 -8.16 -5.12 16.78
CA GLY A 144 -7.32 -4.56 17.85
C GLY A 144 -6.75 -5.59 18.81
N LYS A 145 -7.51 -6.61 19.21
CA LYS A 145 -7.03 -7.65 20.15
C LYS A 145 -5.81 -8.46 19.65
N HIS A 146 -5.55 -8.45 18.34
CA HIS A 146 -4.51 -9.26 17.72
C HIS A 146 -3.18 -8.52 17.54
N ILE A 147 -3.16 -7.20 17.73
CA ILE A 147 -1.97 -6.36 17.53
C ILE A 147 -1.70 -5.68 18.87
N THR A 148 -0.62 -6.09 19.55
CA THR A 148 -0.33 -5.53 20.88
C THR A 148 0.35 -4.18 20.77
N VAL A 149 0.09 -3.29 21.73
CA VAL A 149 0.76 -1.98 21.80
C VAL A 149 2.29 -2.13 21.72
N ASN A 150 2.88 -3.10 22.45
CA ASN A 150 4.32 -3.36 22.39
C ASN A 150 4.81 -3.65 20.95
N GLN A 151 4.04 -4.39 20.15
CA GLN A 151 4.40 -4.66 18.75
C GLN A 151 4.32 -3.40 17.89
N MET A 152 3.33 -2.54 18.12
CA MET A 152 3.19 -1.26 17.39
C MET A 152 4.36 -0.33 17.71
N MET A 153 4.69 -0.20 19.00
CA MET A 153 5.76 0.66 19.51
C MET A 153 7.17 0.22 19.07
N ALA A 154 7.34 -1.06 18.74
CA ALA A 154 8.59 -1.61 18.24
C ALA A 154 8.87 -1.27 16.77
N LYS A 155 7.90 -0.74 16.03
CA LYS A 155 8.09 -0.33 14.63
C LYS A 155 8.91 0.95 14.57
N ASP A 156 9.93 0.99 13.71
CA ASP A 156 10.83 2.15 13.60
C ASP A 156 10.09 3.45 13.28
N SER A 157 9.05 3.40 12.44
CA SER A 157 8.20 4.55 12.09
C SER A 157 7.47 5.16 13.29
N VAL A 158 7.02 4.31 14.22
CA VAL A 158 6.32 4.72 15.44
C VAL A 158 7.33 5.20 16.49
N LYS A 159 8.44 4.47 16.64
CA LYS A 159 9.50 4.76 17.62
C LYS A 159 10.13 6.12 17.39
N SER A 160 10.39 6.51 16.14
CA SER A 160 10.95 7.83 15.83
C SER A 160 10.01 8.96 16.24
N ARG A 161 8.71 8.82 15.95
CA ARG A 161 7.68 9.84 16.24
C ARG A 161 7.43 10.05 17.73
N LEU A 162 7.54 9.00 18.52
CA LEU A 162 7.37 9.09 19.97
C LEU A 162 8.56 9.73 20.68
N ALA A 163 9.73 9.73 20.04
CA ALA A 163 10.91 10.42 20.55
C ALA A 163 10.90 11.93 20.23
N ASP A 164 10.09 12.37 19.25
CA ASP A 164 9.92 13.76 18.87
C ASP A 164 8.95 14.50 19.81
N GLU A 165 9.16 15.81 20.02
CA GLU A 165 8.32 16.63 20.92
C GLU A 165 6.85 16.73 20.46
N ASN A 166 6.59 16.56 19.16
CA ASN A 166 5.25 16.61 18.57
C ASN A 166 4.41 15.35 18.88
N GLY A 167 5.06 14.24 19.25
CA GLY A 167 4.40 12.99 19.58
C GLY A 167 3.68 12.30 18.40
N LEU A 168 2.79 11.37 18.74
CA LEU A 168 1.98 10.60 17.80
C LEU A 168 0.56 10.50 18.34
N SER A 169 -0.43 10.97 17.59
CA SER A 169 -1.83 10.89 18.01
C SER A 169 -2.35 9.46 17.96
N TYR A 170 -3.39 9.16 18.74
CA TYR A 170 -4.04 7.85 18.69
C TYR A 170 -4.62 7.55 17.29
N THR A 171 -5.06 8.60 16.59
CA THR A 171 -5.54 8.53 15.21
C THR A 171 -4.46 7.93 14.31
N GLU A 172 -3.30 8.57 14.19
CA GLU A 172 -2.19 8.06 13.36
C GLU A 172 -1.66 6.71 13.87
N PHE A 173 -1.60 6.52 15.20
CA PHE A 173 -1.18 5.25 15.79
C PHE A 173 -2.11 4.09 15.37
N SER A 174 -3.41 4.34 15.24
CA SER A 174 -4.40 3.34 14.82
C SER A 174 -4.32 2.97 13.33
N TYR A 175 -3.64 3.76 12.50
CA TYR A 175 -3.54 3.56 11.05
C TYR A 175 -3.05 2.15 10.69
N MET A 176 -2.05 1.63 11.40
CA MET A 176 -1.50 0.30 11.15
C MET A 176 -2.56 -0.81 11.27
N LEU A 177 -3.54 -0.65 12.16
CA LEU A 177 -4.63 -1.62 12.32
C LEU A 177 -5.55 -1.61 11.09
N LEU A 178 -5.79 -0.43 10.50
CA LEU A 178 -6.62 -0.29 9.30
C LEU A 178 -5.94 -0.98 8.11
N GLN A 179 -4.67 -0.67 7.84
CA GLN A 179 -3.93 -1.31 6.74
C GLN A 179 -3.76 -2.83 6.96
N ALA A 180 -3.57 -3.27 8.21
CA ALA A 180 -3.55 -4.70 8.52
C ALA A 180 -4.90 -5.37 8.23
N ASN A 181 -6.01 -4.71 8.59
CA ASN A 181 -7.36 -5.19 8.30
C ASN A 181 -7.65 -5.23 6.80
N ASP A 182 -7.12 -4.27 6.02
CA ASP A 182 -7.22 -4.27 4.56
C ASP A 182 -6.57 -5.53 3.98
N PHE A 183 -5.35 -5.87 4.40
CA PHE A 183 -4.70 -7.09 3.92
C PHE A 183 -5.51 -8.33 4.32
N ARG A 184 -6.01 -8.40 5.56
CA ARG A 184 -6.88 -9.50 5.98
C ARG A 184 -8.16 -9.57 5.14
N HIS A 185 -8.80 -8.44 4.84
CA HIS A 185 -9.99 -8.36 4.00
C HIS A 185 -9.72 -8.91 2.60
N LEU A 186 -8.68 -8.40 1.96
CA LEU A 186 -8.29 -8.81 0.61
C LEU A 186 -7.86 -10.27 0.56
N CYS A 187 -7.24 -10.79 1.61
CA CYS A 187 -6.93 -12.21 1.71
C CYS A 187 -8.20 -13.07 1.76
N GLU A 188 -9.18 -12.69 2.57
CA GLU A 188 -10.42 -13.44 2.77
C GLU A 188 -11.37 -13.37 1.57
N PHE A 189 -11.59 -12.17 1.03
CA PHE A 189 -12.64 -11.93 0.02
C PHE A 189 -12.11 -11.81 -1.41
N HIS A 190 -10.80 -11.62 -1.58
CA HIS A 190 -10.16 -11.47 -2.89
C HIS A 190 -8.96 -12.40 -3.09
N ASP A 191 -8.77 -13.43 -2.26
CA ASP A 191 -7.62 -14.35 -2.35
C ASP A 191 -6.26 -13.66 -2.55
N CYS A 192 -6.11 -12.48 -1.94
CA CYS A 192 -4.88 -11.71 -1.97
C CYS A 192 -3.86 -12.32 -1.02
N GLU A 193 -2.76 -12.83 -1.56
CA GLU A 193 -1.73 -13.51 -0.78
C GLU A 193 -0.52 -12.62 -0.54
N MET A 194 -0.43 -11.45 -1.16
CA MET A 194 0.75 -10.59 -1.09
C MET A 194 0.41 -9.11 -1.01
N GLN A 195 1.14 -8.36 -0.17
CA GLN A 195 1.14 -6.90 -0.20
C GLN A 195 2.48 -6.39 -0.69
N MET A 196 2.45 -5.40 -1.59
CA MET A 196 3.64 -4.69 -2.04
C MET A 196 3.58 -3.21 -1.62
N GLY A 197 4.73 -2.57 -1.42
CA GLY A 197 4.79 -1.17 -1.03
C GLY A 197 6.19 -0.56 -1.04
N GLY A 198 6.30 0.72 -0.69
CA GLY A 198 7.60 1.34 -0.41
C GLY A 198 8.24 0.75 0.85
N SER A 199 9.55 0.93 1.02
CA SER A 199 10.26 0.41 2.20
C SER A 199 9.77 1.01 3.52
N ASP A 200 9.12 2.17 3.48
CA ASP A 200 8.43 2.77 4.64
C ASP A 200 7.17 1.98 5.07
N GLN A 201 6.64 1.09 4.24
CA GLN A 201 5.42 0.31 4.51
C GLN A 201 5.66 -1.04 5.19
N TRP A 202 6.92 -1.44 5.39
CA TRP A 202 7.25 -2.78 5.90
C TRP A 202 6.57 -3.10 7.25
N GLY A 203 6.51 -2.11 8.14
CA GLY A 203 5.85 -2.25 9.43
C GLY A 203 4.37 -2.60 9.33
N ASN A 204 3.65 -1.94 8.41
CA ASN A 204 2.22 -2.15 8.19
C ASN A 204 1.95 -3.46 7.43
N ILE A 205 2.78 -3.77 6.43
CA ILE A 205 2.69 -5.03 5.67
C ILE A 205 2.81 -6.24 6.61
N THR A 206 3.83 -6.25 7.47
CA THR A 206 4.06 -7.35 8.41
C THR A 206 2.94 -7.47 9.45
N ALA A 207 2.33 -6.37 9.87
CA ALA A 207 1.15 -6.39 10.74
C ALA A 207 -0.05 -7.07 10.06
N GLY A 208 -0.28 -6.81 8.78
CA GLY A 208 -1.31 -7.49 7.97
C GLY A 208 -1.07 -8.99 7.85
N ILE A 209 0.18 -9.40 7.57
CA ILE A 209 0.56 -10.82 7.49
C ILE A 209 0.30 -11.53 8.83
N ASP A 210 0.70 -10.91 9.95
CA ASP A 210 0.46 -11.45 11.28
C ASP A 210 -1.04 -11.58 11.59
N LEU A 211 -1.84 -10.58 11.19
CA LEU A 211 -3.29 -10.60 11.38
C LEU A 211 -3.96 -11.71 10.55
N ILE A 212 -3.56 -11.89 9.30
CA ILE A 212 -4.03 -12.99 8.43
C ILE A 212 -3.74 -14.34 9.09
N ARG A 213 -2.52 -14.56 9.58
CA ARG A 213 -2.17 -15.80 10.28
C ARG A 213 -3.05 -16.03 11.51
N LYS A 214 -3.26 -14.99 12.34
CA LYS A 214 -4.03 -15.10 13.59
C LYS A 214 -5.54 -15.27 13.37
N ARG A 215 -6.12 -14.64 12.34
CA ARG A 215 -7.57 -14.66 12.06
C ARG A 215 -7.99 -15.78 11.13
N LEU A 216 -7.21 -16.02 10.09
CA LEU A 216 -7.58 -16.90 8.98
C LEU A 216 -6.76 -18.19 8.95
N GLY A 217 -5.67 -18.28 9.72
CA GLY A 217 -4.75 -19.44 9.68
C GLY A 217 -4.01 -19.59 8.34
N ARG A 218 -4.01 -18.54 7.50
CA ARG A 218 -3.37 -18.53 6.18
C ARG A 218 -1.98 -17.90 6.24
N GLY A 219 -1.12 -18.28 5.30
CA GLY A 219 0.13 -17.58 5.02
C GLY A 219 -0.09 -16.41 4.06
N ALA A 220 0.77 -15.39 4.15
CA ALA A 220 0.78 -14.25 3.26
C ALA A 220 2.22 -13.72 3.10
N TYR A 221 2.47 -13.00 2.01
CA TYR A 221 3.78 -12.49 1.61
C TYR A 221 3.80 -10.97 1.65
N GLY A 222 5.01 -10.42 1.83
CA GLY A 222 5.27 -9.00 1.76
C GLY A 222 6.51 -8.74 0.92
N LEU A 223 6.49 -7.68 0.11
CA LEU A 223 7.66 -7.22 -0.64
C LEU A 223 7.66 -5.70 -0.67
N THR A 224 8.81 -5.10 -0.35
CA THR A 224 8.98 -3.66 -0.45
C THR A 224 10.05 -3.29 -1.46
N TRP A 225 9.88 -2.16 -2.12
CA TRP A 225 10.91 -1.56 -2.97
C TRP A 225 11.61 -0.40 -2.25
N PRO A 226 12.86 -0.07 -2.62
CA PRO A 226 13.55 1.08 -2.06
C PRO A 226 12.78 2.37 -2.35
N LEU A 227 12.82 3.32 -1.42
CA LEU A 227 12.31 4.66 -1.67
C LEU A 227 13.10 5.32 -2.81
N LEU A 228 12.39 5.99 -3.71
CA LEU A 228 13.03 6.80 -4.73
C LEU A 228 13.74 7.97 -4.05
N THR A 229 15.05 8.08 -4.28
CA THR A 229 15.89 9.19 -3.81
C THR A 229 16.46 9.94 -5.01
N LYS A 230 16.62 11.26 -4.87
CA LYS A 230 17.41 12.07 -5.80
C LYS A 230 18.89 11.74 -5.65
N SER A 231 19.71 12.20 -6.58
CA SER A 231 21.17 12.06 -6.52
C SER A 231 21.80 12.73 -5.30
N ASP A 232 21.13 13.73 -4.72
CA ASP A 232 21.51 14.40 -3.47
C ASP A 232 21.09 13.65 -2.20
N GLY A 233 20.50 12.45 -2.34
CA GLY A 233 20.03 11.61 -1.22
C GLY A 233 18.68 12.02 -0.64
N THR A 234 18.07 13.12 -1.09
CA THR A 234 16.74 13.53 -0.63
C THR A 234 15.63 12.65 -1.23
N LYS A 235 14.56 12.40 -0.46
CA LYS A 235 13.41 11.60 -0.92
C LYS A 235 12.78 12.29 -2.14
N PHE A 236 12.56 11.53 -3.21
CA PHE A 236 11.91 11.99 -4.41
C PHE A 236 10.46 12.37 -4.10
N GLY A 237 10.06 13.61 -4.40
CA GLY A 237 8.68 14.11 -4.17
C GLY A 237 8.36 14.64 -2.77
N LYS A 238 9.36 15.02 -1.94
CA LYS A 238 9.13 15.47 -0.55
C LYS A 238 8.53 16.88 -0.38
N THR A 239 8.40 17.69 -1.43
CA THR A 239 7.83 19.05 -1.33
C THR A 239 6.61 19.20 -2.23
N ALA A 240 5.53 19.80 -1.73
CA ALA A 240 4.36 20.17 -2.55
C ALA A 240 4.76 21.07 -3.75
N ASP A 241 5.78 21.92 -3.55
CA ASP A 241 6.37 22.78 -4.58
C ASP A 241 7.34 22.07 -5.54
N GLY A 242 7.65 20.78 -5.32
CA GLY A 242 8.61 20.02 -6.12
C GLY A 242 8.15 18.60 -6.48
N ALA A 243 6.88 18.28 -6.25
CA ALA A 243 6.29 17.02 -6.64
C ALA A 243 6.07 16.99 -8.16
N VAL A 244 6.52 15.91 -8.79
CA VAL A 244 6.22 15.61 -10.20
C VAL A 244 4.88 14.89 -10.23
N TRP A 245 3.82 15.63 -10.53
CA TRP A 245 2.44 15.13 -10.54
C TRP A 245 2.15 14.32 -11.81
N LEU A 246 1.21 13.37 -11.72
CA LEU A 246 0.73 12.62 -12.88
C LEU A 246 -0.40 13.35 -13.63
N ASP A 247 -1.05 14.33 -12.99
CA ASP A 247 -1.99 15.23 -13.66
C ASP A 247 -1.23 16.27 -14.51
N ALA A 248 -1.51 16.26 -15.82
CA ALA A 248 -0.96 17.18 -16.80
C ALA A 248 -1.26 18.67 -16.50
N LYS A 249 -2.30 18.96 -15.71
CA LYS A 249 -2.62 20.33 -15.25
C LYS A 249 -1.69 20.82 -14.14
N LYS A 250 -1.13 19.91 -13.35
CA LYS A 250 -0.22 20.22 -12.22
C LYS A 250 1.24 20.10 -12.62
N THR A 251 1.58 19.14 -13.48
CA THR A 251 2.90 19.03 -14.11
C THR A 251 2.72 18.80 -15.59
N SER A 252 3.10 19.78 -16.41
CA SER A 252 2.95 19.65 -17.86
C SER A 252 3.75 18.45 -18.39
N PRO A 253 3.30 17.78 -19.47
CA PRO A 253 4.06 16.69 -20.09
C PRO A 253 5.50 17.07 -20.48
N TYR A 254 5.74 18.36 -20.79
CA TYR A 254 7.07 18.88 -21.04
C TYR A 254 7.96 18.88 -19.79
N GLN A 255 7.43 19.28 -18.63
CA GLN A 255 8.15 19.26 -17.36
C GLN A 255 8.32 17.85 -16.79
N PHE A 256 7.46 16.91 -17.18
CA PHE A 256 7.55 15.51 -16.74
C PHE A 256 8.69 14.73 -17.42
N ARG A 257 9.14 15.18 -18.60
CA ARG A 257 10.09 14.48 -19.47
C ARG A 257 11.45 14.22 -18.84
#